data_AF-A0A127A4H8-F1
#
_entry.id   AF-A0A127A4H8-F1
#
_cell.length_a   1.000
_cell.length_b   1.000
_cell.length_c   1.000
_cell.angle_alpha   90.00
_cell.angle_beta   90.00
_cell.angle_gamma   90.00
#
_symmetry.space_group_name_H-M   'P 1'
#
loop_
_entity.id
_entity.type
_entity.pdbx_description
1 polymer ?
#
loop_
_entity_poly.entity_id
_entity_poly.type
_entity_poly.pdbx_seq_one_letter_code
_entity_poly.pdbx_strand_id
1 'polypeptide(L)'
;MTKGIITRTWIWGIIGMGIGLVVGGVATAIMLAYGGTYVNARSGSGYDFVPTPGGTFWSTVVFICVGGLIALGGIIAQFVAWVGALVNSYQLPDKMWFLLTLLLGLTGFGLVVMIVYLIAAPEGYPGKARTEAGGAGAAYPAPPEDPYPRTA
;
A
#
# COMPACT_ATOMS: atom_id res chain seq x y z
N MET A 1 13.61 5.68 -4.66
CA MET A 1 12.16 5.72 -4.94
C MET A 1 11.62 7.02 -4.35
N THR A 2 10.87 7.81 -5.12
CA THR A 2 10.30 9.08 -4.59
C THR A 2 9.11 8.78 -3.69
N LYS A 3 8.79 9.69 -2.75
CA LYS A 3 7.64 9.54 -1.84
C LYS A 3 6.34 9.25 -2.61
N GLY A 4 6.12 9.94 -3.73
CA GLY A 4 4.94 9.72 -4.57
C GLY A 4 4.81 8.31 -5.14
N ILE A 5 5.92 7.65 -5.51
CA ILE A 5 5.89 6.25 -5.95
C ILE A 5 5.62 5.35 -4.74
N ILE A 6 6.27 5.61 -3.59
CA ILE A 6 6.05 4.84 -2.34
C ILE A 6 4.58 4.88 -1.94
N THR A 7 3.97 6.07 -1.92
CA THR A 7 2.54 6.27 -1.62
C THR A 7 1.66 5.46 -2.56
N ARG A 8 1.89 5.55 -3.87
CA ARG A 8 1.08 4.83 -4.86
C ARG A 8 1.21 3.32 -4.70
N THR A 9 2.43 2.80 -4.56
CA THR A 9 2.67 1.37 -4.37
C THR A 9 1.98 0.84 -3.11
N TRP A 10 2.06 1.59 -2.01
CA TRP A 10 1.40 1.22 -0.75
C TRP A 10 -0.14 1.22 -0.88
N ILE A 11 -0.73 2.28 -1.46
CA ILE A 11 -2.18 2.37 -1.65
C ILE A 11 -2.69 1.27 -2.58
N TRP A 12 -2.03 1.04 -3.71
CA TRP A 12 -2.39 -0.05 -4.63
C TRP A 12 -2.21 -1.42 -3.99
N GLY A 13 -1.21 -1.57 -3.11
CA GLY A 13 -1.03 -2.78 -2.30
C GLY A 13 -2.23 -3.05 -1.38
N ILE A 14 -2.74 -2.04 -0.68
CA ILE A 14 -3.96 -2.16 0.16
C ILE A 14 -5.18 -2.52 -0.69
N ILE A 15 -5.38 -1.81 -1.81
CA ILE A 15 -6.54 -2.05 -2.68
C ILE A 15 -6.49 -3.49 -3.22
N GLY A 16 -5.33 -3.92 -3.74
CA GLY A 16 -5.13 -5.28 -4.21
C GLY A 16 -5.38 -6.31 -3.11
N MET A 17 -4.80 -6.10 -1.92
CA MET A 17 -5.02 -6.97 -0.77
C MET A 17 -6.51 -7.08 -0.40
N GLY A 18 -7.22 -5.96 -0.34
CA GLY A 18 -8.66 -5.92 -0.07
C GLY A 18 -9.47 -6.67 -1.11
N ILE A 19 -9.21 -6.45 -2.40
CA ILE A 19 -9.88 -7.16 -3.50
C ILE A 19 -9.62 -8.67 -3.39
N GLY A 20 -8.38 -9.08 -3.18
CA GLY A 20 -8.03 -10.50 -3.06
C GLY A 20 -8.73 -11.18 -1.89
N LEU A 21 -8.79 -10.52 -0.73
CA LEU A 21 -9.51 -11.02 0.44
C LEU A 21 -11.02 -11.10 0.22
N VAL A 22 -11.62 -10.11 -0.45
CA VAL A 22 -13.05 -10.14 -0.78
C VAL A 22 -13.35 -11.27 -1.75
N VAL A 23 -12.58 -11.41 -2.84
CA VAL A 23 -12.76 -12.49 -3.82
C VAL A 23 -12.63 -13.86 -3.15
N GLY A 24 -11.55 -14.08 -2.38
CA GLY A 24 -11.32 -15.34 -1.69
C GLY A 24 -12.35 -15.63 -0.60
N GLY A 25 -12.74 -14.62 0.18
CA GLY A 25 -13.73 -14.75 1.24
C GLY A 25 -15.13 -15.05 0.70
N VAL A 26 -15.57 -14.34 -0.35
CA VAL A 26 -16.87 -14.59 -1.00
C VAL A 26 -16.88 -15.97 -1.65
N ALA A 27 -15.81 -16.35 -2.35
CA ALA A 27 -15.70 -17.69 -2.93
C ALA A 27 -15.73 -18.80 -1.86
N THR A 28 -15.07 -18.58 -0.73
CA THR A 28 -15.13 -19.49 0.43
C THR A 28 -16.55 -19.61 0.98
N ALA A 29 -17.27 -18.48 1.13
CA ALA A 29 -18.66 -18.52 1.60
C ALA A 29 -19.58 -19.28 0.63
N ILE A 30 -19.43 -19.07 -0.68
CA ILE A 30 -20.19 -19.80 -1.71
C ILE A 30 -19.85 -21.30 -1.68
N MET A 31 -18.56 -21.63 -1.52
CA MET A 31 -18.09 -23.02 -1.42
C MET A 31 -18.74 -23.73 -0.22
N LEU A 32 -18.78 -23.07 0.94
CA LEU A 32 -19.40 -23.63 2.14
C LEU A 32 -20.93 -23.74 2.02
N ALA A 33 -21.58 -22.80 1.32
CA ALA A 33 -23.03 -22.82 1.13
C ALA A 33 -23.51 -23.86 0.10
N TYR A 34 -22.76 -24.06 -0.99
CA TYR A 34 -23.22 -24.83 -2.16
C TYR A 34 -22.23 -25.87 -2.69
N GLY A 35 -20.99 -25.88 -2.20
CA GLY A 35 -19.93 -26.78 -2.66
C GLY A 35 -19.92 -28.15 -1.99
N GLY A 36 -20.89 -28.43 -1.10
CA GLY A 36 -20.94 -29.67 -0.34
C GLY A 36 -22.13 -29.74 0.61
N THR A 37 -22.08 -30.71 1.51
CA THR A 37 -23.10 -30.96 2.52
C THR A 37 -22.47 -31.08 3.90
N TYR A 38 -23.20 -30.69 4.93
CA TYR A 38 -22.76 -30.85 6.32
C TYR A 38 -23.29 -32.16 6.89
N VAL A 39 -22.41 -32.96 7.49
CA VAL A 39 -22.76 -34.22 8.18
C VAL A 39 -22.29 -34.15 9.63
N ASN A 40 -22.89 -34.95 10.51
CA ASN A 40 -22.47 -35.01 11.91
C ASN A 40 -20.99 -35.39 12.02
N ALA A 41 -20.24 -34.63 12.80
CA ALA A 41 -18.81 -34.86 12.97
C ALA A 41 -18.55 -36.23 13.61
N ARG A 42 -17.50 -36.92 13.16
CA ARG A 42 -17.16 -38.27 13.65
C ARG A 42 -16.79 -38.30 15.14
N SER A 43 -16.40 -37.15 15.70
CA SER A 43 -16.12 -36.91 17.12
C SER A 43 -17.37 -36.83 18.00
N GLY A 44 -18.57 -36.76 17.42
CA GLY A 44 -19.84 -36.67 18.15
C GLY A 44 -20.24 -35.25 18.58
N SER A 45 -19.42 -34.23 18.30
CA SER A 45 -19.76 -32.83 18.52
C SER A 45 -19.46 -31.98 17.27
N GLY A 46 -20.50 -31.35 16.72
CA GLY A 46 -20.40 -30.45 15.57
C GLY A 46 -20.75 -31.07 14.21
N TYR A 47 -20.47 -30.31 13.16
CA TYR A 47 -20.73 -30.68 11.77
C TYR A 47 -19.45 -30.60 10.94
N ASP A 48 -19.18 -31.66 10.17
CA ASP A 48 -18.10 -31.70 9.19
C ASP A 48 -18.64 -31.33 7.80
N PHE A 49 -17.91 -30.47 7.09
CA PHE A 49 -18.22 -30.17 5.70
C PHE A 49 -17.68 -31.28 4.80
N VAL A 50 -18.57 -31.96 4.07
CA VAL A 50 -18.22 -32.97 3.07
C VAL A 50 -18.37 -32.36 1.67
N PRO A 51 -17.25 -32.12 0.97
CA PRO A 51 -17.29 -31.49 -0.34
C PRO A 51 -17.92 -32.42 -1.39
N THR A 52 -18.70 -31.83 -2.29
CA THR A 52 -19.19 -32.50 -3.50
C THR A 52 -18.38 -31.99 -4.69
N PRO A 53 -17.44 -32.77 -5.25
CA PRO A 53 -16.45 -32.29 -6.22
C PRO A 53 -17.03 -32.08 -7.64
N GLY A 54 -18.04 -31.22 -7.75
CA GLY A 54 -18.64 -30.75 -9.00
C GLY A 54 -18.10 -29.41 -9.47
N GLY A 55 -18.71 -28.86 -10.52
CA GLY A 55 -18.28 -27.60 -11.15
C GLY A 55 -18.26 -26.41 -10.18
N THR A 56 -19.28 -26.26 -9.34
CA THR A 56 -19.35 -25.18 -8.33
C THR A 56 -18.19 -25.24 -7.35
N PHE A 57 -17.89 -26.42 -6.81
CA PHE A 57 -16.78 -26.64 -5.88
C PHE A 57 -15.45 -26.20 -6.52
N TRP A 58 -15.10 -26.75 -7.69
CA TRP A 58 -13.83 -26.42 -8.35
C TRP A 58 -13.74 -24.96 -8.78
N SER A 59 -14.84 -24.36 -9.23
CA SER A 59 -14.88 -22.92 -9.56
C SER A 59 -14.57 -22.06 -8.33
N THR A 60 -15.20 -22.37 -7.19
CA THR A 60 -14.91 -21.65 -5.94
C THR A 60 -13.47 -21.86 -5.47
N VAL A 61 -12.91 -23.07 -5.60
CA VAL A 61 -11.48 -23.32 -5.29
C VAL A 61 -10.57 -22.44 -6.14
N VAL A 62 -10.83 -22.34 -7.45
CA VAL A 62 -10.06 -21.46 -8.34
C VAL A 62 -10.14 -20.00 -7.88
N PHE A 63 -11.34 -19.49 -7.56
CA PHE A 63 -11.49 -18.11 -7.08
C PHE A 63 -10.84 -17.87 -5.72
N ILE A 64 -10.84 -18.86 -4.81
CA ILE A 64 -10.11 -18.80 -3.55
C ILE A 64 -8.61 -18.66 -3.83
N CYS A 65 -8.06 -19.49 -4.73
CA CYS A 65 -6.65 -19.40 -5.10
C CYS A 65 -6.31 -18.07 -5.78
N VAL A 66 -7.13 -17.60 -6.73
CA VAL A 66 -6.94 -16.31 -7.40
C VAL A 66 -7.01 -15.16 -6.41
N GLY A 67 -8.00 -15.14 -5.52
CA GLY A 67 -8.12 -14.15 -4.45
C GLY A 67 -6.90 -14.16 -3.53
N GLY A 68 -6.42 -15.35 -3.15
CA GLY A 68 -5.20 -15.52 -2.36
C GLY A 68 -3.95 -14.98 -3.06
N LEU A 69 -3.79 -15.22 -4.36
CA LEU A 69 -2.66 -14.70 -5.14
C LEU A 69 -2.70 -13.17 -5.29
N ILE A 70 -3.89 -12.60 -5.50
CA ILE A 70 -4.08 -11.15 -5.53
C ILE A 70 -3.74 -10.54 -4.16
N ALA A 71 -4.21 -11.17 -3.08
CA ALA A 71 -3.92 -10.72 -1.72
C ALA A 71 -2.41 -10.78 -1.41
N LEU A 72 -1.74 -11.86 -1.82
CA LEU A 72 -0.29 -12.00 -1.71
C LEU A 72 0.45 -10.91 -2.50
N GLY A 73 0.01 -10.60 -3.72
CA GLY A 73 0.54 -9.49 -4.49
C GLY A 73 0.42 -8.14 -3.76
N GLY A 74 -0.72 -7.91 -3.10
CA GLY A 74 -0.92 -6.74 -2.24
C GLY A 74 0.05 -6.69 -1.06
N ILE A 75 0.26 -7.81 -0.36
CA ILE A 75 1.22 -7.93 0.75
C ILE A 75 2.65 -7.65 0.27
N ILE A 76 3.05 -8.18 -0.88
CA ILE A 76 4.36 -7.92 -1.47
C ILE A 76 4.52 -6.43 -1.79
N ALA A 77 3.52 -5.79 -2.39
CA ALA A 77 3.55 -4.36 -2.67
C ALA A 77 3.70 -3.52 -1.38
N GLN A 78 3.02 -3.91 -0.29
CA GLN A 78 3.17 -3.28 1.02
C GLN A 78 4.61 -3.39 1.54
N PHE A 79 5.22 -4.57 1.41
CA PHE A 79 6.60 -4.78 1.82
C PHE A 79 7.59 -3.96 0.98
N VAL A 80 7.41 -3.93 -0.35
CA VAL A 80 8.23 -3.12 -1.26
C VAL A 80 8.11 -1.63 -0.95
N ALA A 81 6.89 -1.14 -0.66
CA ALA A 81 6.69 0.25 -0.28
C ALA A 81 7.38 0.59 1.05
N TRP A 82 7.33 -0.31 2.03
CA TRP A 82 8.05 -0.14 3.30
C TRP A 82 9.57 -0.10 3.11
N VAL A 83 10.14 -0.99 2.30
CA VAL A 83 11.56 -0.94 1.92
C VAL A 83 11.89 0.37 1.19
N GLY A 84 11.01 0.82 0.29
CA GLY A 84 11.12 2.12 -0.38
C GLY A 84 11.18 3.29 0.60
N ALA A 85 10.33 3.28 1.64
CA ALA A 85 10.32 4.27 2.71
C ALA A 85 11.60 4.25 3.54
N LEU A 86 12.16 3.07 3.84
CA LEU A 86 13.46 2.95 4.51
C LEU A 86 14.59 3.57 3.69
N VAL A 87 14.65 3.27 2.39
CA VAL A 87 15.68 3.83 1.50
C VAL A 87 15.54 5.35 1.39
N ASN A 88 14.32 5.87 1.26
CA ASN A 88 14.06 7.30 1.17
C ASN A 88 14.43 8.03 2.47
N SER A 89 14.03 7.48 3.63
CA SER A 89 14.36 8.05 4.93
C SER A 89 15.85 7.94 5.28
N TYR A 90 16.55 6.92 4.79
CA TYR A 90 18.00 6.80 4.96
C TYR A 90 18.77 7.93 4.26
N GLN A 91 18.21 8.57 3.23
CA GLN A 91 18.85 9.70 2.54
C GLN A 91 18.69 11.03 3.29
N LEU A 92 17.83 11.10 4.31
CA LEU A 92 17.68 12.30 5.13
C LEU A 92 18.92 12.54 6.01
N PRO A 93 19.28 13.81 6.28
CA PRO A 93 20.37 14.13 7.22
C PRO A 93 20.09 13.59 8.63
N ASP A 94 18.86 13.77 9.11
CA ASP A 94 18.39 13.19 10.36
C ASP A 94 17.88 11.76 10.15
N LYS A 95 18.46 10.80 10.89
CA LYS A 95 18.15 9.37 10.81
C LYS A 95 16.95 8.94 11.67
N MET A 96 16.31 9.85 12.41
CA MET A 96 15.13 9.53 13.21
C MET A 96 14.03 8.85 12.38
N TRP A 97 13.72 9.37 11.19
CA TRP A 97 12.70 8.80 10.31
C TRP A 97 13.01 7.37 9.87
N PHE A 98 14.29 7.10 9.60
CA PHE A 98 14.75 5.76 9.27
C PHE A 98 14.56 4.80 10.46
N LEU A 99 15.02 5.21 11.64
CA LEU A 99 14.91 4.39 12.86
C LEU A 99 13.46 4.11 13.24
N LEU A 100 12.60 5.13 13.21
CA LEU A 100 11.17 4.96 13.50
C LEU A 100 10.52 3.99 12.51
N THR A 101 10.73 4.19 11.20
CA THR A 101 10.15 3.34 10.15
C THR A 101 10.65 1.90 10.24
N LEU A 102 11.92 1.70 10.60
CA LEU A 102 12.52 0.39 10.77
C LEU A 102 11.98 -0.32 12.02
N LEU A 103 12.06 0.32 13.18
CA LEU A 103 11.71 -0.30 14.47
C LEU A 103 10.20 -0.56 14.56
N LEU A 104 9.36 0.39 14.16
CA LEU A 104 7.91 0.20 14.13
C LEU A 104 7.50 -0.82 13.07
N GLY A 105 8.20 -0.86 11.93
CA GLY A 105 8.01 -1.89 10.91
C GLY A 105 8.26 -3.30 11.44
N LEU A 106 9.41 -3.52 12.09
CA LEU A 106 9.81 -4.82 12.63
C LEU A 106 8.99 -5.28 13.84
N THR A 107 8.49 -4.36 14.65
CA THR A 107 7.64 -4.67 15.82
C THR A 107 6.17 -4.91 15.49
N GLY A 108 5.81 -4.88 14.20
CA GLY A 108 4.44 -5.16 13.73
C GLY A 108 3.55 -3.93 13.55
N PHE A 109 4.05 -2.73 13.85
CA PHE A 109 3.35 -1.45 13.61
C PHE A 109 3.57 -0.91 12.19
N GLY A 110 3.93 -1.77 11.23
CA GLY A 110 4.23 -1.42 9.84
C GLY A 110 3.15 -0.60 9.15
N LEU A 111 1.86 -0.95 9.33
CA LEU A 111 0.75 -0.16 8.78
C LEU A 111 0.68 1.25 9.37
N VAL A 112 0.77 1.37 10.69
CA VAL A 112 0.65 2.65 11.40
C VAL A 112 1.81 3.57 11.03
N VAL A 113 3.04 3.06 11.08
CA VAL A 113 4.22 3.87 10.75
C VAL A 113 4.24 4.27 9.28
N MET A 114 3.75 3.41 8.38
CA MET A 114 3.62 3.77 6.97
C MET A 114 2.62 4.92 6.79
N ILE A 115 1.47 4.90 7.45
CA ILE A 115 0.51 6.02 7.40
C ILE A 115 1.17 7.32 7.88
N VAL A 116 1.85 7.28 9.04
CA VAL A 116 2.56 8.45 9.59
C VAL A 116 3.65 8.94 8.64
N TYR A 117 4.44 8.03 8.06
CA TYR A 117 5.50 8.35 7.09
C TYR A 117 4.92 9.02 5.84
N LEU A 118 3.83 8.49 5.28
CA LEU A 118 3.21 9.03 4.07
C LEU A 118 2.69 10.45 4.28
N ILE A 119 2.22 10.79 5.48
CA ILE A 119 1.72 12.13 5.82
C ILE A 119 2.88 13.06 6.16
N ALA A 120 3.72 12.69 7.13
CA ALA A 120 4.60 13.63 7.82
C ALA A 120 6.08 13.54 7.42
N ALA A 121 6.54 12.45 6.77
CA ALA A 121 7.96 12.32 6.47
C ALA A 121 8.40 13.29 5.36
N PRO A 122 9.55 13.98 5.54
CA PRO A 122 10.12 14.83 4.51
C PRO A 122 10.71 13.99 3.37
N GLU A 123 10.75 14.56 2.17
CA GLU A 123 11.32 13.89 0.99
C GLU A 123 12.85 13.86 1.08
N GLY A 124 13.46 12.67 0.97
CA GLY A 124 14.93 12.50 0.95
C GLY A 124 15.63 13.05 -0.30
N TYR A 125 14.88 13.38 -1.36
CA TYR A 125 15.42 13.98 -2.58
C TYR A 125 15.29 15.52 -2.56
N PRO A 126 16.38 16.29 -2.72
CA PRO A 126 16.39 17.76 -2.62
C PRO A 126 15.67 18.53 -3.77
N GLY A 127 14.82 17.87 -4.57
CA GLY A 127 14.22 18.46 -5.77
C GLY A 127 12.87 19.16 -5.59
N LYS A 128 12.09 18.85 -4.54
CA LYS A 128 10.71 19.38 -4.39
C LYS A 128 10.49 20.33 -3.21
N ALA A 129 11.32 20.26 -2.17
CA ALA A 129 11.27 21.23 -1.07
C ALA A 129 11.49 22.68 -1.55
N ARG A 130 12.24 22.89 -2.64
CA ARG A 130 12.45 24.22 -3.25
C ARG A 130 11.21 24.78 -3.94
N THR A 131 10.24 23.96 -4.37
CA THR A 131 9.03 24.48 -5.04
C THR A 131 7.99 24.92 -4.03
N GLU A 132 7.84 24.19 -2.92
CA GLU A 132 6.89 24.54 -1.85
C GLU A 132 7.43 25.69 -0.96
N ALA A 133 8.74 25.75 -0.71
CA ALA A 133 9.36 26.87 -0.01
C ALA A 133 9.60 28.11 -0.92
N GLY A 134 9.62 27.93 -2.25
CA GLY A 134 9.85 29.01 -3.22
C GLY A 134 8.56 29.65 -3.77
N GLY A 135 7.41 28.99 -3.64
CA GLY A 135 6.13 29.46 -4.18
C GLY A 135 5.45 30.58 -3.36
N ALA A 136 5.85 30.78 -2.10
CA ALA A 136 5.25 31.77 -1.22
C ALA A 136 6.07 33.07 -1.08
N GLY A 137 7.15 33.26 -1.85
CA GLY A 137 8.05 34.41 -1.65
C GLY A 137 8.90 34.85 -2.85
N ALA A 138 8.75 34.25 -4.03
CA ALA A 138 9.40 34.78 -5.22
C ALA A 138 8.55 35.89 -5.84
N ALA A 139 8.49 37.03 -5.15
CA ALA A 139 8.25 38.28 -5.85
C ALA A 139 9.31 38.36 -6.96
N TYR A 140 8.89 38.32 -8.21
CA TYR A 140 9.75 38.63 -9.33
C TYR A 140 10.40 39.99 -9.00
N PRO A 141 11.73 40.12 -8.89
CA PRO A 141 12.32 41.44 -8.79
C PRO A 141 11.84 42.22 -10.01
N ALA A 142 11.30 43.42 -9.78
CA ALA A 142 10.88 44.29 -10.86
C ALA A 142 12.01 44.35 -11.91
N PRO A 143 11.72 44.22 -13.21
CA PRO A 143 12.73 44.33 -14.23
C PRO A 143 13.52 45.65 -14.02
N PRO A 144 14.85 45.65 -14.19
CA PRO A 144 15.64 46.86 -14.04
C PRO A 144 15.01 47.96 -14.89
N GLU A 145 14.83 49.15 -14.31
CA GLU A 145 14.40 50.32 -15.08
C GLU A 145 15.38 50.47 -16.25
N ASP A 146 14.83 50.46 -17.47
CA ASP A 146 15.61 50.48 -18.70
C ASP A 146 16.46 51.76 -18.74
N PRO A 147 17.81 51.68 -18.71
CA PRO A 147 18.67 52.87 -18.66
C PRO A 147 18.63 53.70 -19.95
N TYR A 148 17.98 53.19 -21.01
CA TYR A 148 17.99 53.81 -22.31
C TYR A 148 16.72 54.65 -22.52
N PRO A 149 16.86 55.98 -22.74
CA PRO A 149 15.73 56.78 -23.19
C PRO A 149 15.28 56.26 -24.55
N ARG A 150 14.01 55.87 -24.67
CA ARG A 150 13.37 55.64 -25.97
C ARG A 150 13.38 56.97 -26.70
N THR A 151 14.30 57.10 -27.64
CA THR A 151 14.28 58.19 -28.62
C THR A 151 13.09 57.94 -29.56
N ALA A 152 12.35 59.02 -29.81
CA ALA A 152 11.10 59.07 -30.57
C ALA A 152 11.30 58.80 -32.07
#